data_AF-A0A965EN28-F1
#
_entry.id   AF-A0A965EN28-F1
#
_cell.length_a   1.000
_cell.length_b   1.000
_cell.length_c   1.000
_cell.angle_alpha   90.00
_cell.angle_beta   90.00
_cell.angle_gamma   90.00
#
_symmetry.space_group_name_H-M   'P 1'
#
loop_
_entity.id
_entity.type
_entity.pdbx_description
1 polymer ?
#
loop_
_entity_poly.entity_id
_entity_poly.type
_entity_poly.pdbx_seq_one_letter_code
_entity_poly.pdbx_strand_id
1 'polypeptide(L)'
;MSVTNKKQFKVTLDSKEIELCVVRPNVKQRQEGQKVYNKAFRDAVESGAILRGKVNNVMREQNLWDDNKEAEYRKLLEKINGAERKIKSGGIKLNQAKDLALEMRKDRAELRALTSERSSLDNNTAEGQADNAQFNYWVSCCVVYSDSGKPYFANYEDYLNRDDDPVTGQAAGNLAMLLYNLDPDYEKKLPENQFLAKYKFVDEELHLVDKTGRRVDSEGRLVNKDGRYINEAGELIDINGNRVNEEGDYVVEFSPFLDDDGKPIEEKVETVKTTTAPEVVTAAKVPAEENKN
;
A
#
# COMPACT_ATOMS: atom_id res chain seq x y z
N MET A 1 24.61 9.80 14.60
CA MET A 1 24.17 9.23 13.31
C MET A 1 24.24 10.33 12.27
N SER A 2 24.94 10.12 11.15
CA SER A 2 25.01 11.10 10.07
C SER A 2 23.61 11.28 9.48
N VAL A 3 23.17 12.53 9.35
CA VAL A 3 21.88 12.85 8.75
C VAL A 3 22.01 12.64 7.24
N THR A 4 21.31 11.64 6.70
CA THR A 4 21.22 11.43 5.26
C THR A 4 20.56 12.65 4.62
N ASN A 5 21.33 13.44 3.86
CA ASN A 5 20.87 14.71 3.28
C ASN A 5 20.35 14.58 1.84
N LYS A 6 20.55 13.42 1.22
CA LYS A 6 20.15 13.16 -0.16
C LYS A 6 19.82 11.68 -0.37
N LYS A 7 18.95 11.38 -1.34
CA LYS A 7 18.59 10.02 -1.76
C LYS A 7 18.57 9.93 -3.27
N GLN A 8 19.37 9.04 -3.85
CA GLN A 8 19.39 8.77 -5.29
C GLN A 8 18.33 7.72 -5.64
N PHE A 9 17.78 7.81 -6.84
CA PHE A 9 16.81 6.87 -7.38
C PHE A 9 16.83 6.90 -8.91
N LYS A 10 16.33 5.83 -9.53
CA LYS A 10 16.31 5.66 -10.99
C LYS A 10 14.87 5.56 -11.45
N VAL A 11 14.57 6.21 -12.57
CA VAL A 11 13.24 6.19 -13.20
C VAL A 11 13.40 5.94 -14.69
N THR A 12 12.52 5.14 -15.28
CA THR A 12 12.46 4.95 -16.73
C THR A 12 11.42 5.90 -17.31
N LEU A 13 11.86 6.79 -18.21
CA LEU A 13 11.02 7.70 -18.98
C LEU A 13 11.27 7.42 -20.46
N ASP A 14 10.22 7.21 -21.25
CA ASP A 14 10.31 6.97 -22.70
C ASP A 14 11.36 5.91 -23.09
N SER A 15 11.40 4.81 -22.34
CA SER A 15 12.37 3.71 -22.49
C SER A 15 13.85 4.09 -22.22
N LYS A 16 14.09 5.21 -21.53
CA LYS A 16 15.42 5.64 -21.06
C LYS A 16 15.45 5.70 -19.54
N GLU A 17 16.46 5.07 -18.96
CA GLU A 17 16.73 5.20 -17.53
C GLU A 17 17.41 6.55 -17.26
N ILE A 18 16.83 7.33 -16.36
CA ILE A 18 17.43 8.55 -15.82
C ILE A 18 17.74 8.34 -14.34
N GLU A 19 18.85 8.94 -13.89
CA GLU A 19 19.25 8.91 -12.49
C GLU A 19 19.01 10.28 -11.84
N LEU A 20 18.16 10.28 -10.82
CA LEU A 20 17.73 11.47 -10.10
C LEU A 20 18.13 11.39 -8.63
N CYS A 21 18.10 12.55 -7.99
CA CYS A 21 18.37 12.68 -6.57
C CYS A 21 17.36 13.63 -5.93
N VAL A 22 16.85 13.23 -4.77
CA VAL A 22 16.12 14.12 -3.87
C VAL A 22 17.09 14.63 -2.80
N VAL A 23 17.13 15.94 -2.59
CA VAL A 23 17.92 16.59 -1.56
C VAL A 23 17.03 17.28 -0.52
N ARG A 24 17.51 17.44 0.72
CA ARG A 24 16.78 18.25 1.70
C ARG A 24 16.72 19.72 1.25
N PRO A 25 15.59 20.43 1.48
CA PRO A 25 15.47 21.84 1.13
C PRO A 25 16.47 22.67 1.93
N ASN A 26 17.21 23.51 1.22
CA ASN A 26 18.12 24.48 1.81
C ASN A 26 17.36 25.65 2.46
N VAL A 27 18.08 26.56 3.12
CA VAL A 27 17.48 27.70 3.84
C VAL A 27 16.58 28.55 2.96
N LYS A 28 17.01 28.85 1.72
CA LYS A 28 16.21 29.66 0.78
C LYS A 28 14.94 28.93 0.35
N GLN A 29 15.04 27.65 0.01
CA GLN A 29 13.88 26.81 -0.35
C GLN A 29 12.89 26.67 0.81
N ARG A 30 13.38 26.58 2.05
CA ARG A 30 12.50 26.58 3.24
C ARG A 30 11.76 27.90 3.41
N GLN A 31 12.45 29.03 3.22
CA GLN A 31 11.82 30.35 3.30
C GLN A 31 10.75 30.55 2.23
N GLU A 32 11.03 30.16 0.98
CA GLU A 32 10.03 30.23 -0.09
C GLU A 32 8.86 29.25 0.16
N GLY A 33 9.15 28.02 0.61
CA GLY A 33 8.11 27.07 1.01
C GLY A 33 7.24 27.57 2.17
N GLN A 34 7.77 28.39 3.09
CA GLN A 34 6.97 29.03 4.12
C GLN A 34 6.02 30.09 3.55
N LYS A 35 6.41 30.80 2.48
CA LYS A 35 5.50 31.73 1.80
C LYS A 35 4.36 30.99 1.12
N VAL A 36 4.67 29.85 0.48
CA VAL A 36 3.65 28.96 -0.11
C VAL A 36 2.69 28.46 0.97
N TYR A 37 3.21 27.97 2.10
CA TYR A 37 2.39 27.60 3.26
C TYR A 37 1.46 28.73 3.69
N ASN A 38 2.01 29.93 3.95
CA ASN A 38 1.23 31.05 4.47
C ASN A 38 0.11 31.48 3.51
N LYS A 39 0.37 31.41 2.20
CA LYS A 39 -0.64 31.69 1.18
C LYS A 39 -1.73 30.61 1.20
N ALA A 40 -1.35 29.34 1.09
CA ALA A 40 -2.30 28.23 1.08
C ALA A 40 -3.14 28.17 2.38
N PHE A 41 -2.53 28.43 3.53
CA PHE A 41 -3.24 28.51 4.81
C PHE A 41 -4.29 29.62 4.81
N ARG A 42 -3.93 30.83 4.33
CA ARG A 42 -4.87 31.94 4.23
C ARG A 42 -6.01 31.61 3.29
N ASP A 43 -5.71 31.12 2.10
CA ASP A 43 -6.70 30.75 1.08
C ASP A 43 -7.66 29.68 1.63
N ALA A 44 -7.15 28.68 2.36
CA ALA A 44 -7.95 27.65 2.99
C ALA A 44 -8.86 28.19 4.10
N VAL A 45 -8.34 29.07 4.99
CA VAL A 45 -9.15 29.72 6.04
C VAL A 45 -10.24 30.60 5.43
N GLU A 46 -9.91 31.41 4.42
CA GLU A 46 -10.87 32.27 3.71
C GLU A 46 -11.94 31.45 2.98
N SER A 47 -11.59 30.25 2.52
CA SER A 47 -12.51 29.30 1.89
C SER A 47 -13.32 28.47 2.90
N GLY A 48 -13.14 28.69 4.21
CA GLY A 48 -13.91 28.02 5.27
C GLY A 48 -13.36 26.66 5.71
N ALA A 49 -12.11 26.33 5.40
CA ALA A 49 -11.46 25.13 5.91
C ALA A 49 -11.38 25.12 7.45
N ILE A 50 -11.52 23.94 8.03
CA ILE A 50 -11.46 23.76 9.49
C ILE A 50 -10.02 23.92 9.96
N LEU A 51 -9.82 24.58 11.11
CA LEU A 51 -8.51 24.63 11.76
C LEU A 51 -8.20 23.28 12.42
N ARG A 52 -6.95 22.82 12.38
CA ARG A 52 -6.51 21.55 12.97
C ARG A 52 -6.93 21.38 14.43
N GLY A 53 -6.84 22.46 15.22
CA GLY A 53 -7.27 22.46 16.62
C GLY A 53 -8.78 22.21 16.85
N LYS A 54 -9.61 22.27 15.79
CA LYS A 54 -11.06 22.05 15.82
C LYS A 54 -11.48 20.70 15.22
N VAL A 55 -10.56 19.94 14.61
CA VAL A 55 -10.88 18.64 13.96
C VAL A 55 -11.62 17.70 14.89
N ASN A 56 -11.13 17.52 16.12
CA ASN A 56 -11.77 16.61 17.08
C ASN A 56 -13.22 17.01 17.40
N ASN A 57 -13.53 18.31 17.44
CA ASN A 57 -14.89 18.78 17.69
C ASN A 57 -15.78 18.46 16.49
N VAL A 58 -15.32 18.76 15.28
CA VAL A 58 -16.06 18.47 14.04
C VAL A 58 -16.28 16.96 13.89
N MET A 59 -15.28 16.14 14.19
CA MET A 59 -15.41 14.69 14.17
C MET A 59 -16.51 14.19 15.11
N ARG A 60 -16.61 14.78 16.31
CA ARG A 60 -17.67 14.44 17.28
C ARG A 60 -19.03 14.92 16.81
N GLU A 61 -19.13 16.16 16.33
CA GLU A 61 -20.37 16.76 15.81
C GLU A 61 -20.93 15.97 14.61
N GLN A 62 -20.06 15.45 13.75
CA GLN A 62 -20.43 14.65 12.57
C GLN A 62 -20.55 13.15 12.86
N ASN A 63 -20.42 12.71 14.12
CA ASN A 63 -20.43 11.30 14.54
C ASN A 63 -19.35 10.43 13.85
N LEU A 64 -18.26 11.05 13.38
CA LEU A 64 -17.08 10.36 12.85
C LEU A 64 -16.19 9.84 13.99
N TRP A 65 -16.24 10.47 15.16
CA TRP A 65 -15.53 10.04 16.36
C TRP A 65 -16.43 10.17 17.59
N ASP A 66 -16.93 9.05 18.11
CA ASP A 66 -17.73 9.02 19.32
C ASP A 66 -16.92 8.53 20.53
N ASP A 67 -17.56 8.47 21.71
CA ASP A 67 -16.90 7.99 22.92
C ASP A 67 -16.56 6.49 22.86
N ASN A 68 -17.25 5.71 22.02
CA ASN A 68 -16.94 4.31 21.80
C ASN A 68 -15.61 4.14 21.04
N LYS A 69 -15.45 4.87 19.92
CA LYS A 69 -14.19 4.91 19.16
C LYS A 69 -13.03 5.43 20.01
N GLU A 70 -13.26 6.47 20.82
CA GLU A 70 -12.24 6.98 21.78
C GLU A 70 -11.84 5.90 22.81
N ALA A 71 -12.81 5.16 23.36
CA ALA A 71 -12.54 4.08 24.31
C ALA A 71 -11.80 2.91 23.64
N GLU A 72 -12.17 2.56 22.41
CA GLU A 72 -11.50 1.52 21.61
C GLU A 72 -10.05 1.91 21.31
N TYR A 73 -9.81 3.15 20.89
CA TYR A 73 -8.47 3.70 20.68
C TYR A 73 -7.58 3.55 21.92
N ARG A 74 -8.10 3.93 23.10
CA ARG A 74 -7.37 3.80 24.37
C ARG A 74 -7.11 2.34 24.73
N LYS A 75 -8.11 1.48 24.55
CA LYS A 75 -7.99 0.04 24.82
C LYS A 75 -6.93 -0.61 23.93
N LEU A 76 -6.89 -0.29 22.63
CA LEU A 76 -5.87 -0.79 21.71
C LEU A 76 -4.46 -0.35 22.14
N LEU A 77 -4.28 0.92 22.50
CA LEU A 77 -3.00 1.42 23.02
C LEU A 77 -2.58 0.67 24.30
N GLU A 78 -3.50 0.45 25.22
CA GLU A 78 -3.23 -0.30 26.45
C GLU A 78 -2.87 -1.76 26.18
N LYS A 79 -3.59 -2.44 25.26
CA LYS A 79 -3.27 -3.81 24.83
C LYS A 79 -1.86 -3.89 24.26
N ILE A 80 -1.52 -3.02 23.30
CA ILE A 80 -0.20 -2.98 22.64
C ILE A 80 0.90 -2.74 23.68
N ASN A 81 0.76 -1.71 24.52
CA ASN A 81 1.76 -1.36 25.54
C ASN A 81 1.90 -2.44 26.63
N GLY A 82 0.79 -3.10 26.98
CA GLY A 82 0.79 -4.23 27.92
C GLY A 82 1.48 -5.46 27.35
N ALA A 83 1.21 -5.77 26.08
CA ALA A 83 1.80 -6.88 25.36
C ALA A 83 3.31 -6.67 25.14
N GLU A 84 3.73 -5.46 24.75
CA GLU A 84 5.14 -5.09 24.63
C GLU A 84 5.90 -5.32 25.93
N ARG A 85 5.35 -4.86 27.06
CA ARG A 85 5.98 -5.06 28.38
C ARG A 85 6.16 -6.55 28.68
N LYS A 86 5.15 -7.38 28.44
CA LYS A 86 5.24 -8.84 28.66
C LYS A 86 6.30 -9.50 27.75
N ILE A 87 6.32 -9.15 26.46
CA ILE A 87 7.32 -9.68 25.51
C ILE A 87 8.74 -9.29 25.93
N LYS A 88 8.95 -8.02 26.33
CA LYS A 88 10.25 -7.53 26.79
C LYS A 88 10.69 -8.13 28.12
N SER A 89 9.78 -8.32 29.06
CA SER A 89 10.07 -8.94 30.36
C SER A 89 10.35 -10.45 30.25
N GLY A 90 9.79 -11.13 29.25
CA GLY A 90 9.89 -12.59 29.12
C GLY A 90 9.12 -13.32 30.23
N GLY A 91 9.57 -14.53 30.57
CA GLY A 91 8.95 -15.35 31.64
C GLY A 91 7.64 -16.07 31.25
N ILE A 92 7.23 -15.99 29.98
CA ILE A 92 6.09 -16.73 29.41
C ILE A 92 6.58 -17.78 28.40
N LYS A 93 5.74 -18.77 28.08
CA LYS A 93 6.09 -19.79 27.08
C LYS A 93 6.30 -19.14 25.71
N LEU A 94 7.23 -19.69 24.92
CA LEU A 94 7.57 -19.12 23.61
C LEU A 94 6.36 -19.04 22.66
N ASN A 95 5.48 -20.05 22.68
CA ASN A 95 4.23 -20.02 21.90
C ASN A 95 3.29 -18.91 22.38
N GLN A 96 3.14 -18.71 23.69
CA GLN A 96 2.33 -17.62 24.25
C GLN A 96 2.90 -16.25 23.85
N ALA A 97 4.22 -16.10 23.81
CA ALA A 97 4.87 -14.88 23.34
C ALA A 97 4.67 -14.67 21.83
N LYS A 98 4.69 -15.74 21.02
CA LYS A 98 4.33 -15.70 19.59
C LYS A 98 2.89 -15.21 19.43
N ASP A 99 1.93 -15.84 20.09
CA ASP A 99 0.51 -15.48 19.99
C ASP A 99 0.28 -14.02 20.39
N LEU A 100 0.95 -13.57 21.47
CA LEU A 100 0.89 -12.18 21.92
C LEU A 100 1.47 -11.20 20.89
N ALA A 101 2.56 -11.55 20.21
CA ALA A 101 3.14 -10.72 19.16
C ALA A 101 2.25 -10.66 17.91
N LEU A 102 1.58 -11.76 17.56
CA LEU A 102 0.59 -11.78 16.47
C LEU A 102 -0.64 -10.93 16.80
N GLU A 103 -1.14 -11.02 18.04
CA GLU A 103 -2.23 -10.16 18.50
C GLU A 103 -1.83 -8.68 18.49
N MET A 104 -0.59 -8.34 18.86
CA MET A 104 -0.09 -6.96 18.72
C MET A 104 -0.10 -6.46 17.27
N ARG A 105 0.25 -7.30 16.28
CA ARG A 105 0.15 -6.93 14.87
C ARG A 105 -1.30 -6.59 14.50
N LYS A 106 -2.24 -7.41 14.96
CA LYS A 106 -3.68 -7.20 14.75
C LYS A 106 -4.17 -5.91 15.42
N ASP A 107 -3.89 -5.73 16.70
CA ASP A 107 -4.24 -4.52 17.46
C ASP A 107 -3.68 -3.26 16.79
N ARG A 108 -2.45 -3.32 16.25
CA ARG A 108 -1.84 -2.19 15.54
C ARG A 108 -2.49 -1.94 14.18
N ALA A 109 -2.92 -2.99 13.47
CA ALA A 109 -3.70 -2.84 12.24
C ALA A 109 -5.06 -2.19 12.51
N GLU A 110 -5.78 -2.65 13.54
CA GLU A 110 -7.04 -2.06 13.99
C GLU A 110 -6.87 -0.60 14.42
N LEU A 111 -5.81 -0.28 15.18
CA LEU A 111 -5.50 1.09 15.58
C LEU A 111 -5.25 2.00 14.36
N ARG A 112 -4.52 1.53 13.35
CA ARG A 112 -4.30 2.27 12.09
C ARG A 112 -5.62 2.49 11.34
N ALA A 113 -6.46 1.46 11.23
CA ALA A 113 -7.76 1.57 10.59
C ALA A 113 -8.65 2.59 11.31
N LEU A 114 -8.74 2.51 12.63
CA LEU A 114 -9.53 3.42 13.47
C LEU A 114 -9.09 4.88 13.33
N THR A 115 -7.77 5.12 13.22
CA THR A 115 -7.21 6.47 13.10
C THR A 115 -7.16 7.01 11.67
N SER A 116 -7.46 6.18 10.65
CA SER A 116 -7.36 6.58 9.24
C SER A 116 -8.32 7.71 8.88
N GLU A 117 -9.58 7.65 9.36
CA GLU A 117 -10.57 8.72 9.15
C GLU A 117 -10.11 10.04 9.77
N ARG A 118 -9.49 9.98 10.96
CA ARG A 118 -8.92 11.16 11.63
C ARG A 118 -7.78 11.77 10.82
N SER A 119 -6.88 10.96 10.28
CA SER A 119 -5.80 11.42 9.41
C SER A 119 -6.32 12.01 8.10
N SER A 120 -7.38 11.44 7.52
CA SER A 120 -8.03 11.98 6.32
C SER A 120 -8.59 13.38 6.57
N LEU A 121 -9.25 13.60 7.71
CA LEU A 121 -9.76 14.93 8.07
C LEU A 121 -8.66 15.93 8.38
N ASP A 122 -7.54 15.50 8.97
CA ASP A 122 -6.38 16.38 9.19
C ASP A 122 -5.87 16.98 7.87
N ASN A 123 -5.82 16.18 6.79
CA ASN A 123 -5.43 16.65 5.46
C ASN A 123 -6.36 17.73 4.89
N ASN A 124 -7.63 17.75 5.31
CA ASN A 124 -8.63 18.73 4.87
C ASN A 124 -8.59 20.04 5.68
N THR A 125 -7.82 20.08 6.78
CA THR A 125 -7.67 21.29 7.58
C THR A 125 -6.92 22.37 6.83
N ALA A 126 -7.07 23.63 7.26
CA ALA A 126 -6.28 24.72 6.69
C ALA A 126 -4.77 24.46 6.80
N GLU A 127 -4.33 23.94 7.95
CA GLU A 127 -2.93 23.56 8.17
C GLU A 127 -2.52 22.36 7.30
N GLY A 128 -3.38 21.34 7.16
CA GLY A 128 -3.10 20.17 6.31
C GLY A 128 -2.97 20.52 4.83
N GLN A 129 -3.86 21.37 4.31
CA GLN A 129 -3.75 21.91 2.95
C GLN A 129 -2.47 22.73 2.76
N ALA A 130 -2.11 23.55 3.76
CA ALA A 130 -0.91 24.36 3.72
C ALA A 130 0.39 23.53 3.82
N ASP A 131 0.41 22.51 4.67
CA ASP A 131 1.49 21.54 4.81
C ASP A 131 1.71 20.81 3.47
N ASN A 132 0.62 20.38 2.82
CA ASN A 132 0.65 19.75 1.50
C ASN A 132 1.20 20.69 0.41
N ALA A 133 0.74 21.93 0.35
CA ALA A 133 1.23 22.92 -0.61
C ALA A 133 2.73 23.22 -0.41
N GLN A 134 3.17 23.35 0.84
CA GLN A 134 4.58 23.53 1.18
C GLN A 134 5.42 22.30 0.77
N PHE A 135 4.92 21.11 1.04
CA PHE A 135 5.60 19.87 0.69
C PHE A 135 5.74 19.73 -0.84
N ASN A 136 4.67 19.96 -1.59
CA ASN A 136 4.67 19.94 -3.05
C ASN A 136 5.64 20.97 -3.64
N TYR A 137 5.70 22.17 -3.06
CA TYR A 137 6.73 23.15 -3.43
C TYR A 137 8.14 22.60 -3.22
N TRP A 138 8.41 21.97 -2.07
CA TRP A 138 9.72 21.38 -1.83
C TRP A 138 10.03 20.24 -2.80
N VAL A 139 9.09 19.37 -3.14
CA VAL A 139 9.29 18.34 -4.18
C VAL A 139 9.73 19.00 -5.49
N SER A 140 9.02 20.04 -5.93
CA SER A 140 9.35 20.73 -7.19
C SER A 140 10.79 21.27 -7.23
N CYS A 141 11.33 21.76 -6.11
CA CYS A 141 12.66 22.37 -6.09
C CYS A 141 13.78 21.46 -5.58
N CYS A 142 13.46 20.30 -5.01
CA CYS A 142 14.42 19.39 -4.36
C CYS A 142 14.76 18.15 -5.19
N VAL A 143 14.11 17.96 -6.34
CA VAL A 143 14.44 16.89 -7.29
C VAL A 143 15.42 17.42 -8.31
N VAL A 144 16.59 16.78 -8.40
CA VAL A 144 17.68 17.17 -9.29
C VAL A 144 18.21 15.97 -10.06
N TYR A 145 18.79 16.22 -11.24
CA TYR A 145 19.58 15.21 -11.94
C TYR A 145 20.84 14.87 -11.15
N SER A 146 21.13 13.57 -10.98
CA SER A 146 22.23 13.10 -10.12
C SER A 146 23.62 13.55 -10.59
N ASP A 147 23.80 13.72 -11.89
CA ASP A 147 25.07 14.05 -12.54
C ASP A 147 25.41 15.55 -12.46
N SER A 148 24.40 16.40 -12.62
CA SER A 148 24.56 17.84 -12.84
C SER A 148 24.03 18.67 -11.67
N GLY A 149 23.20 18.09 -10.80
CA GLY A 149 22.52 18.81 -9.72
C GLY A 149 21.51 19.84 -10.20
N LYS A 150 21.18 19.86 -11.50
CA LYS A 150 20.18 20.76 -12.06
C LYS A 150 18.76 20.32 -11.65
N PRO A 151 17.84 21.26 -11.39
CA PRO A 151 16.44 20.92 -11.11
C PRO A 151 15.83 20.06 -12.22
N TYR A 152 15.06 19.05 -11.82
CA TYR A 152 14.28 18.23 -12.73
C TYR A 152 13.01 18.96 -13.17
N PHE A 153 12.28 19.54 -12.21
CA PHE A 153 11.14 20.40 -12.49
C PHE A 153 11.61 21.83 -12.75
N ALA A 154 11.00 22.47 -13.74
CA ALA A 154 11.36 23.85 -14.10
C ALA A 154 10.97 24.83 -12.99
N ASN A 155 9.82 24.61 -12.36
CA ASN A 155 9.28 25.40 -11.26
C ASN A 155 8.11 24.66 -10.59
N TYR A 156 7.46 25.30 -9.63
CA TYR A 156 6.33 24.70 -8.90
C TYR A 156 5.12 24.41 -9.80
N GLU A 157 4.84 25.27 -10.77
CA GLU A 157 3.73 25.08 -11.72
C GLU A 157 3.98 23.88 -12.65
N ASP A 158 5.22 23.71 -13.11
CA ASP A 158 5.64 22.54 -13.90
C ASP A 158 5.40 21.23 -13.13
N TYR A 159 5.73 21.19 -11.84
CA TYR A 159 5.46 20.03 -10.99
C TYR A 159 3.96 19.73 -10.87
N LEU A 160 3.12 20.75 -10.66
CA LEU A 160 1.68 20.56 -10.49
C LEU A 160 0.98 20.04 -11.75
N ASN A 161 1.53 20.32 -12.94
CA ASN A 161 0.99 19.90 -14.22
C ASN A 161 1.57 18.57 -14.74
N ARG A 162 2.31 17.83 -13.90
CA ARG A 162 3.00 16.57 -14.23
C ARG A 162 2.65 15.46 -13.24
N ASP A 163 1.35 15.29 -12.99
CA ASP A 163 0.82 14.26 -12.09
C ASP A 163 0.99 12.84 -12.64
N ASP A 164 1.01 12.69 -13.96
CA ASP A 164 1.28 11.44 -14.69
C ASP A 164 2.77 11.09 -14.82
N ASP A 165 3.67 11.99 -14.43
CA ASP A 165 5.10 11.73 -14.49
C ASP A 165 5.53 10.68 -13.44
N PRO A 166 6.15 9.55 -13.85
CA PRO A 166 6.59 8.50 -12.93
C PRO A 166 7.61 8.98 -11.89
N VAL A 167 8.27 10.11 -12.10
CA VAL A 167 9.18 10.75 -11.15
C VAL A 167 8.43 11.37 -9.98
N THR A 168 7.26 11.97 -10.21
CA THR A 168 6.52 12.79 -9.22
C THR A 168 6.26 12.01 -7.93
N GLY A 169 5.65 10.83 -8.03
CA GLY A 169 5.35 9.98 -6.87
C GLY A 169 6.59 9.47 -6.14
N GLN A 170 7.60 8.99 -6.89
CA GLN A 170 8.83 8.47 -6.28
C GLN A 170 9.64 9.56 -5.58
N ALA A 171 9.71 10.75 -6.19
CA ALA A 171 10.37 11.91 -5.62
C ALA A 171 9.71 12.37 -4.33
N ALA A 172 8.38 12.48 -4.32
CA ALA A 172 7.61 12.81 -3.13
C ALA A 172 7.87 11.81 -2.01
N GLY A 173 7.78 10.50 -2.27
CA GLY A 173 8.06 9.46 -1.28
C GLY A 173 9.49 9.55 -0.71
N ASN A 174 10.49 9.77 -1.58
CA ASN A 174 11.88 9.92 -1.17
C ASN A 174 12.11 11.20 -0.34
N LEU A 175 11.46 12.32 -0.67
CA LEU A 175 11.56 13.54 0.11
C LEU A 175 10.89 13.40 1.48
N ALA A 176 9.72 12.76 1.53
CA ALA A 176 9.00 12.47 2.77
C ALA A 176 9.86 11.64 3.74
N MET A 177 10.56 10.61 3.23
CA MET A 177 11.53 9.85 4.02
C MET A 177 12.66 10.72 4.58
N LEU A 178 13.18 11.64 3.77
CA LEU A 178 14.24 12.55 4.20
C LEU A 178 13.77 13.59 5.23
N LEU A 179 12.54 14.10 5.11
CA LEU A 179 12.03 15.20 5.93
C LEU A 179 11.38 14.74 7.24
N TYR A 180 10.57 13.69 7.17
CA TYR A 180 9.77 13.22 8.30
C TYR A 180 10.42 12.04 9.02
N ASN A 181 11.67 11.70 8.64
CA ASN A 181 12.38 10.52 9.13
C ASN A 181 11.50 9.26 9.05
N LEU A 182 10.74 9.11 7.95
CA LEU A 182 9.97 7.89 7.72
C LEU A 182 10.96 6.74 7.58
N ASP A 183 11.00 5.92 8.61
CA ASP A 183 11.90 4.79 8.71
C ASP A 183 11.35 3.66 7.82
N PRO A 184 12.02 3.28 6.72
CA PRO A 184 11.54 2.20 5.87
C PRO A 184 11.49 0.87 6.64
N ASP A 185 12.26 0.76 7.72
CA ASP A 185 12.26 -0.37 8.62
C ASP A 185 11.33 -0.16 9.83
N TYR A 186 10.41 0.81 9.80
CA TYR A 186 9.48 1.10 10.90
C TYR A 186 8.79 -0.17 11.37
N GLU A 187 8.19 -0.94 10.44
CA GLU A 187 7.54 -2.21 10.76
C GLU A 187 8.54 -3.19 11.40
N LYS A 188 9.74 -3.35 10.84
CA LYS A 188 10.77 -4.25 11.39
C LYS A 188 11.24 -3.84 12.79
N LYS A 189 11.12 -2.57 13.15
CA LYS A 189 11.52 -2.00 14.44
C LYS A 189 10.42 -2.09 15.51
N LEU A 190 9.21 -2.47 15.13
CA LEU A 190 8.14 -2.69 16.10
C LEU A 190 8.49 -3.86 17.04
N PRO A 191 8.23 -3.77 18.36
CA PRO A 191 8.61 -4.79 19.33
C PRO A 191 8.13 -6.20 18.99
N GLU A 192 6.90 -6.33 18.49
CA GLU A 192 6.31 -7.57 18.03
C GLU A 192 7.07 -8.18 16.85
N ASN A 193 7.51 -7.35 15.90
CA ASN A 193 8.23 -7.80 14.71
C ASN A 193 9.68 -8.14 15.02
N GLN A 194 10.33 -7.37 15.89
CA GLN A 194 11.66 -7.71 16.41
C GLN A 194 11.63 -9.05 17.16
N PHE A 195 10.61 -9.29 17.98
CA PHE A 195 10.42 -10.57 18.65
C PHE A 195 10.23 -11.72 17.65
N LEU A 196 9.29 -11.57 16.71
CA LEU A 196 8.99 -12.62 15.72
C LEU A 196 10.24 -12.94 14.88
N ALA A 197 10.99 -11.94 14.43
CA ALA A 197 12.22 -12.12 13.67
C ALA A 197 13.31 -12.80 14.51
N LYS A 198 13.51 -12.35 15.76
CA LYS A 198 14.51 -12.92 16.70
C LYS A 198 14.31 -14.42 16.92
N TYR A 199 13.06 -14.89 16.95
CA TYR A 199 12.72 -16.30 17.15
C TYR A 199 12.38 -17.04 15.84
N LYS A 200 12.69 -16.45 14.68
CA LYS A 200 12.49 -17.05 13.35
C LYS A 200 11.05 -17.49 13.07
N PHE A 201 10.09 -16.74 13.59
CA PHE A 201 8.67 -16.92 13.24
C PHE A 201 8.29 -16.19 11.96
N VAL A 202 9.17 -15.33 11.45
CA VAL A 202 8.99 -14.60 10.21
C VAL A 202 10.24 -14.60 9.36
N ASP A 203 10.08 -14.41 8.04
CA ASP A 203 11.16 -14.14 7.10
C ASP A 203 11.64 -12.66 7.17
N GLU A 204 12.63 -12.30 6.34
CA GLU A 204 13.20 -10.93 6.29
C GLU A 204 12.18 -9.86 5.84
N GLU A 205 11.12 -10.30 5.17
CA GLU A 205 10.00 -9.49 4.69
C GLU A 205 8.83 -9.48 5.69
N LEU A 206 9.00 -10.08 6.87
CA LEU A 206 8.02 -10.18 7.96
C LEU A 206 6.84 -11.14 7.70
N HIS A 207 6.89 -11.98 6.66
CA HIS A 207 5.91 -13.06 6.44
C HIS A 207 6.09 -14.17 7.45
N LEU A 208 5.00 -14.75 7.95
CA LEU A 208 5.08 -15.86 8.90
C LEU A 208 5.66 -17.10 8.23
N VAL A 209 6.50 -17.82 8.97
CA VAL A 209 7.12 -19.06 8.51
C VAL A 209 6.95 -20.21 9.51
N ASP A 210 6.90 -21.43 8.99
CA ASP A 210 6.97 -22.64 9.80
C ASP A 210 8.41 -22.94 10.28
N LYS A 211 8.59 -24.05 10.98
CA LYS A 211 9.91 -24.47 11.50
C LYS A 211 10.95 -24.77 10.42
N THR A 212 10.50 -25.01 9.19
CA THR A 212 11.35 -25.27 8.02
C THR A 212 11.59 -24.02 7.18
N GLY A 213 11.00 -22.87 7.55
CA GLY A 213 11.14 -21.60 6.85
C GLY A 213 10.14 -21.41 5.70
N ARG A 214 9.13 -22.28 5.57
CA ARG A 214 8.09 -22.15 4.53
C ARG A 214 7.04 -21.15 4.99
N ARG A 215 6.53 -20.33 4.07
CA ARG A 215 5.50 -19.33 4.39
C ARG A 215 4.22 -20.01 4.85
N VAL A 216 3.66 -19.48 5.93
CA VAL A 216 2.39 -19.93 6.49
C VAL A 216 1.50 -18.76 6.84
N ASP A 217 0.21 -19.01 7.03
CA ASP A 217 -0.71 -18.05 7.63
C ASP A 217 -0.64 -18.07 9.18
N SER A 218 -1.55 -17.34 9.84
CA SER A 218 -1.66 -17.28 11.30
C SER A 218 -2.03 -18.61 11.96
N GLU A 219 -2.70 -19.52 11.22
CA GLU A 219 -3.08 -20.85 11.69
C GLU A 219 -2.00 -21.91 11.38
N GLY A 220 -0.98 -21.55 10.59
CA GLY A 220 0.09 -22.46 10.19
C GLY A 220 -0.15 -23.20 8.88
N ARG A 221 -1.17 -22.81 8.10
CA ARG A 221 -1.42 -23.36 6.76
C ARG A 221 -0.39 -22.81 5.78
N LEU A 222 0.15 -23.65 4.90
CA LEU A 222 1.14 -23.23 3.90
C LEU A 222 0.53 -22.25 2.91
N VAL A 223 1.29 -21.21 2.57
CA VAL A 223 0.93 -20.21 1.56
C VAL A 223 2.08 -19.98 0.59
N ASN A 224 1.75 -19.69 -0.67
CA ASN A 224 2.74 -19.31 -1.68
C ASN A 224 3.18 -17.84 -1.52
N LYS A 225 3.98 -17.33 -2.47
CA LYS A 225 4.47 -15.95 -2.45
C LYS A 225 3.37 -14.91 -2.62
N ASP A 226 2.29 -15.27 -3.31
CA ASP A 226 1.12 -14.42 -3.56
C ASP A 226 0.09 -14.51 -2.42
N GLY A 227 0.37 -15.31 -1.38
CA GLY A 227 -0.52 -15.49 -0.24
C GLY A 227 -1.66 -16.50 -0.45
N ARG A 228 -1.64 -17.29 -1.53
CA ARG A 228 -2.62 -18.36 -1.78
C ARG A 228 -2.25 -19.64 -1.05
N TYR A 229 -3.24 -20.38 -0.56
CA TYR A 229 -3.01 -21.66 0.11
C TYR A 229 -2.42 -22.69 -0.84
N ILE A 230 -1.46 -23.44 -0.33
CA ILE A 230 -0.82 -24.54 -1.05
C ILE A 230 -0.75 -25.79 -0.18
N ASN A 231 -0.74 -26.96 -0.81
CA ASN A 231 -0.44 -28.21 -0.13
C ASN A 231 1.09 -28.42 0.00
N GLU A 232 1.48 -29.54 0.60
CA GLU A 232 2.89 -29.94 0.77
C GLU A 232 3.65 -30.13 -0.56
N ALA A 233 2.93 -30.43 -1.66
CA ALA A 233 3.50 -30.54 -3.01
C ALA A 233 3.61 -29.18 -3.72
N GLY A 234 3.12 -28.09 -3.13
CA GLY A 234 3.12 -26.75 -3.71
C GLY A 234 1.94 -26.47 -4.65
N GLU A 235 0.93 -27.35 -4.70
CA GLU A 235 -0.27 -27.16 -5.51
C GLU A 235 -1.27 -26.24 -4.79
N LEU A 236 -1.98 -25.43 -5.55
CA LEU A 236 -3.01 -24.53 -5.02
C LEU A 236 -4.18 -25.32 -4.44
N ILE A 237 -4.61 -24.91 -3.25
CA ILE A 237 -5.76 -25.48 -2.56
C ILE A 237 -6.69 -24.38 -2.04
N ASP A 238 -7.94 -24.73 -1.76
CA ASP A 238 -8.84 -23.90 -0.96
C ASP A 238 -8.54 -24.02 0.55
N ILE A 239 -9.28 -23.27 1.37
CA ILE A 239 -9.14 -23.29 2.84
C ILE A 239 -9.44 -24.66 3.47
N ASN A 240 -10.17 -25.52 2.76
CA ASN A 240 -10.55 -26.86 3.20
C ASN A 240 -9.57 -27.94 2.70
N GLY A 241 -8.60 -27.59 1.87
CA GLY A 241 -7.61 -28.51 1.30
C GLY A 241 -7.98 -29.09 -0.07
N ASN A 242 -9.04 -28.63 -0.72
CA ASN A 242 -9.42 -29.08 -2.05
C ASN A 242 -8.52 -28.42 -3.11
N ARG A 243 -8.04 -29.19 -4.10
CA ARG A 243 -7.20 -28.65 -5.19
C ARG A 243 -7.99 -27.66 -6.04
N VAL A 244 -7.37 -26.53 -6.36
CA VAL A 244 -7.93 -25.50 -7.24
C VAL A 244 -6.92 -25.07 -8.31
N ASN A 245 -7.39 -24.53 -9.43
CA ASN A 245 -6.55 -23.95 -10.48
C ASN A 245 -6.16 -22.48 -10.15
N GLU A 246 -5.51 -21.81 -11.11
CA GLU A 246 -5.11 -20.41 -10.94
C GLU A 246 -6.31 -19.46 -10.83
N GLU A 247 -7.43 -19.80 -11.45
CA GLU A 247 -8.69 -19.06 -11.40
C GLU A 247 -9.46 -19.29 -10.09
N GLY A 248 -9.12 -20.34 -9.35
CA GLY A 248 -9.79 -20.74 -8.11
C GLY A 248 -10.89 -21.80 -8.28
N ASP A 249 -11.07 -22.33 -9.49
CA ASP A 249 -12.00 -23.43 -9.77
C ASP A 249 -11.44 -24.76 -9.26
N TYR A 250 -12.33 -25.66 -8.85
CA TYR A 250 -11.96 -26.98 -8.35
C TYR A 250 -11.35 -27.87 -9.43
N VAL A 251 -10.16 -28.39 -9.13
CA VAL A 251 -9.50 -29.42 -9.95
C VAL A 251 -9.99 -30.78 -9.48
N VAL A 252 -11.12 -31.22 -10.06
CA VAL A 252 -11.74 -32.52 -9.79
C VAL A 252 -11.63 -33.44 -10.99
N GLU A 253 -11.47 -34.75 -10.72
CA GLU A 253 -11.64 -35.76 -11.74
C GLU A 253 -13.15 -35.95 -11.98
N PHE A 254 -13.60 -35.62 -13.18
CA PHE A 254 -15.00 -35.82 -13.56
C PHE A 254 -15.34 -37.31 -13.55
N SER A 255 -16.42 -37.65 -12.84
CA SER A 255 -17.09 -38.94 -12.95
C SER A 255 -18.51 -38.70 -13.46
N PRO A 256 -19.02 -39.53 -14.38
CA PRO A 256 -20.39 -39.38 -14.87
C PRO A 256 -21.38 -39.49 -13.71
N PHE A 257 -22.46 -38.71 -13.78
CA PHE A 257 -23.58 -38.84 -12.85
C PHE A 257 -24.20 -40.24 -12.99
N LEU A 258 -24.75 -40.77 -11.90
CA LEU A 258 -25.42 -42.08 -11.89
C LEU A 258 -26.94 -41.88 -11.92
N ASP A 259 -27.67 -42.81 -12.55
CA ASP A 259 -29.13 -42.90 -12.48
C ASP A 259 -29.60 -43.46 -11.13
N ASP A 260 -30.93 -43.53 -10.94
CA ASP A 260 -31.54 -44.06 -9.70
C ASP A 260 -31.20 -45.55 -9.44
N ASP A 261 -30.77 -46.28 -10.48
CA ASP A 261 -30.31 -47.67 -10.40
C ASP A 261 -28.78 -47.78 -10.19
N GLY A 262 -28.08 -46.65 -10.07
CA GLY A 262 -26.64 -46.58 -9.86
C GLY A 262 -25.79 -46.77 -11.12
N LYS A 263 -26.35 -46.64 -12.32
CA LYS A 263 -25.63 -46.76 -13.61
C LYS A 263 -25.21 -45.39 -14.13
N PRO A 264 -24.01 -45.25 -14.74
CA PRO A 264 -23.58 -44.01 -15.36
C PRO A 264 -24.57 -43.49 -16.41
N ILE A 265 -24.94 -42.23 -16.29
CA ILE A 265 -25.70 -41.47 -17.27
C ILE A 265 -24.69 -40.95 -18.30
N GLU A 266 -24.84 -41.39 -19.54
CA GLU A 266 -24.08 -40.80 -20.66
C GLU A 266 -24.61 -39.38 -20.90
N GLU A 267 -23.88 -38.38 -20.43
CA GLU A 267 -24.09 -37.01 -20.88
C GLU A 267 -23.77 -36.94 -22.38
N LYS A 268 -24.75 -36.54 -23.19
CA LYS A 268 -24.48 -36.12 -24.57
C LYS A 268 -23.62 -34.87 -24.49
N VAL A 269 -22.32 -35.03 -24.63
CA VAL A 269 -21.40 -33.89 -24.77
C VAL A 269 -21.71 -33.21 -26.10
N GLU A 270 -22.60 -32.21 -26.09
CA GLU A 270 -22.61 -31.22 -27.15
C GLU A 270 -21.28 -30.48 -27.06
N THR A 271 -20.40 -30.77 -28.01
CA THR A 271 -19.17 -30.04 -28.21
C THR A 271 -19.53 -28.58 -28.48
N VAL A 272 -19.46 -27.74 -27.45
CA VAL A 272 -19.38 -26.30 -27.64
C VAL A 272 -18.05 -26.05 -28.34
N LYS A 273 -18.10 -25.98 -29.67
CA LYS A 273 -17.02 -25.45 -30.48
C LYS A 273 -16.75 -24.05 -29.95
N THR A 274 -15.61 -23.87 -29.30
CA THR A 274 -14.98 -22.58 -29.09
C THR A 274 -14.87 -21.93 -30.47
N THR A 275 -15.80 -21.00 -30.75
CA THR A 275 -15.73 -20.13 -31.90
C THR A 275 -14.45 -19.33 -31.78
N THR A 276 -13.51 -19.66 -32.66
CA THR A 276 -12.36 -18.85 -33.03
C THR A 276 -12.77 -17.38 -33.20
N ALA A 277 -11.93 -16.50 -32.67
CA ALA A 277 -12.02 -15.05 -32.77
C ALA A 277 -12.35 -14.57 -34.21
N PRO A 278 -13.11 -13.47 -34.38
CA PRO A 278 -13.30 -12.90 -35.69
C PRO A 278 -12.01 -12.28 -36.21
N GLU A 279 -11.61 -12.70 -37.41
CA GLU A 279 -10.62 -12.03 -38.26
C GLU A 279 -10.96 -10.54 -38.40
N VAL A 280 -9.96 -9.70 -38.15
CA VAL A 280 -9.95 -8.30 -38.54
C VAL A 280 -9.91 -8.24 -40.07
N VAL A 281 -11.06 -7.96 -40.68
CA VAL A 281 -11.13 -7.67 -42.11
C VAL A 281 -10.49 -6.31 -42.36
N THR A 282 -9.35 -6.33 -43.04
CA THR A 282 -8.66 -5.16 -43.56
C THR A 282 -9.51 -4.48 -44.64
N ALA A 283 -9.85 -3.21 -44.42
CA ALA A 283 -10.52 -2.38 -45.41
C ALA A 283 -9.57 -2.05 -46.57
N ALA A 284 -9.86 -2.59 -47.75
CA ALA A 284 -9.23 -2.20 -49.00
C ALA A 284 -10.20 -1.34 -49.86
N LYS A 285 -9.78 -0.10 -50.08
CA LYS A 285 -9.98 0.78 -51.25
C LYS A 285 -11.32 0.76 -51.99
N VAL A 286 -12.02 1.89 -51.88
CA VAL A 286 -13.03 2.41 -52.80
C VAL A 286 -12.39 2.75 -54.16
N PRO A 287 -12.91 2.29 -55.30
CA PRO A 287 -12.72 2.96 -56.58
C PRO A 287 -13.82 4.00 -56.79
N ALA A 288 -13.39 5.16 -57.28
CA ALA A 288 -14.26 6.23 -57.74
C ALA A 288 -15.06 5.79 -58.98
N GLU A 289 -16.36 6.06 -58.97
CA GLU A 289 -17.15 6.14 -60.20
C GLU A 289 -17.76 7.53 -60.32
N GLU A 290 -17.42 8.13 -61.46
CA GLU A 290 -17.98 9.34 -62.03
C GLU A 290 -19.50 9.23 -62.11
N ASN A 291 -20.19 10.33 -61.80
CA ASN A 291 -21.49 10.55 -62.42
C ASN A 291 -21.60 11.99 -62.93
N LYS A 292 -21.74 12.06 -64.25
CA LYS A 292 -22.03 13.23 -65.05
C LYS A 292 -23.46 13.69 -64.79
N ASN A 293 -23.62 14.91 -64.29
CA ASN A 293 -24.36 16.02 -64.93
C ASN A 293 -24.34 17.25 -64.03
#